data_AF-A0A0L0G9T8-F1
#
_entry.id   AF-A0A0L0G9T8-F1
#
_cell.length_a   1.000
_cell.length_b   1.000
_cell.length_c   1.000
_cell.angle_alpha   90.00
_cell.angle_beta   90.00
_cell.angle_gamma   90.00
#
_symmetry.space_group_name_H-M   'P 1'
#
loop_
_entity.id
_entity.type
_entity.pdbx_description
1 polymer ?
#
loop_
_entity_poly.entity_id
_entity_poly.type
_entity_poly.pdbx_seq_one_letter_code
_entity_poly.pdbx_strand_id
1 'polypeptide(L)'
;MLSLIVVMSSYWLVGFSASQKMFVFAVVVVEYICVESIVSFTSACATSLAMGNSLAGGVVGLLAVFNGWSANTSSTPGYIAWIQYPSPFYYGFQAIVVHLYDDTVAKQFALNTDWGDWGGLVIC
;
A
#
# COMPACT_ATOMS: atom_id res chain seq x y z
N MET A 1 6.15 -13.51 11.14
CA MET A 1 5.45 -14.83 11.19
C MET A 1 3.95 -14.72 11.45
N LEU A 2 3.48 -13.88 12.40
CA LEU A 2 2.03 -13.69 12.61
C LEU A 2 1.30 -13.18 11.35
N SER A 3 1.94 -12.27 10.60
CA SER A 3 1.39 -11.65 9.39
C SER A 3 1.07 -12.66 8.28
N LEU A 4 1.91 -13.70 8.10
CA LEU A 4 1.66 -14.74 7.09
C LEU A 4 0.46 -15.60 7.43
N ILE A 5 0.22 -15.86 8.72
CA ILE A 5 -0.96 -16.62 9.17
C ILE A 5 -2.23 -15.83 8.85
N VAL A 6 -2.22 -14.51 9.10
CA VAL A 6 -3.35 -13.62 8.78
C VAL A 6 -3.59 -13.56 7.28
N VAL A 7 -2.53 -13.39 6.47
CA VAL A 7 -2.65 -13.36 5.01
C VAL A 7 -3.24 -14.67 4.49
N MET A 8 -2.73 -15.82 4.96
CA MET A 8 -3.23 -17.13 4.54
C MET A 8 -4.66 -17.40 4.96
N SER A 9 -5.08 -16.96 6.16
CA SER A 9 -6.48 -17.13 6.60
C SER A 9 -7.42 -16.20 5.83
N SER A 10 -7.08 -14.92 5.65
CA SER A 10 -7.88 -13.99 4.86
C SER A 10 -7.98 -14.40 3.39
N TYR A 11 -6.91 -14.96 2.83
CA TYR A 11 -6.84 -15.41 1.44
C TYR A 11 -7.94 -16.43 1.07
N TRP A 12 -8.29 -17.32 1.99
CA TRP A 12 -9.35 -18.31 1.78
C TRP A 12 -10.75 -17.75 2.04
N LEU A 13 -10.89 -16.75 2.90
CA LEU A 13 -12.18 -16.19 3.31
C LEU A 13 -12.77 -15.17 2.33
N VAL A 14 -11.93 -14.52 1.53
CA VAL A 14 -12.36 -13.41 0.64
C VAL A 14 -13.14 -13.89 -0.60
N GLY A 15 -13.07 -15.18 -0.96
CA GLY A 15 -13.91 -15.75 -2.02
C GLY A 15 -13.50 -15.42 -3.47
N PHE A 16 -12.28 -14.93 -3.70
CA PHE A 16 -11.76 -14.65 -5.05
C PHE A 16 -11.66 -15.90 -5.94
N SER A 17 -11.55 -15.72 -7.26
CA SER A 17 -11.25 -16.83 -8.18
C SER A 17 -9.79 -17.30 -8.02
N ALA A 18 -9.49 -18.54 -8.39
CA ALA A 18 -8.16 -19.14 -8.18
C ALA A 18 -7.01 -18.35 -8.85
N SER A 19 -7.26 -17.73 -10.00
CA SER A 19 -6.29 -16.87 -10.70
C SER A 19 -6.04 -15.56 -9.96
N GLN A 20 -7.11 -14.88 -9.53
CA GLN A 20 -7.02 -13.61 -8.79
C GLN A 20 -6.35 -13.78 -7.44
N LYS A 21 -6.62 -14.90 -6.77
CA LYS A 21 -6.00 -15.25 -5.50
C LYS A 21 -4.46 -15.23 -5.61
N MET A 22 -3.89 -15.99 -6.55
CA MET A 22 -2.42 -16.08 -6.72
C MET A 22 -1.78 -14.70 -6.97
N PHE A 23 -2.42 -13.84 -7.76
CA PHE A 23 -1.95 -12.49 -8.00
C PHE A 23 -1.94 -11.63 -6.73
N VAL A 24 -3.05 -11.61 -5.98
CA VAL A 24 -3.17 -10.84 -4.73
C VAL A 24 -2.14 -11.33 -3.70
N PHE A 25 -1.92 -12.64 -3.59
CA PHE A 25 -0.90 -13.19 -2.71
C PHE A 25 0.50 -12.71 -3.08
N ALA A 26 0.85 -12.71 -4.38
CA ALA A 26 2.15 -12.24 -4.83
C ALA A 26 2.36 -10.74 -4.50
N VAL A 27 1.35 -9.90 -4.71
CA VAL A 27 1.40 -8.46 -4.38
C VAL A 27 1.62 -8.25 -2.88
N VAL A 28 0.86 -8.94 -2.03
CA VAL A 28 0.98 -8.82 -0.56
C VAL A 28 2.34 -9.30 -0.05
N VAL A 29 2.93 -10.34 -0.65
CA VAL A 29 4.27 -10.81 -0.29
C VAL A 29 5.34 -9.77 -0.64
N VAL A 30 5.24 -9.14 -1.82
CA VAL A 30 6.17 -8.07 -2.22
C VAL A 30 6.04 -6.87 -1.28
N GLU A 31 4.82 -6.44 -0.99
CA GLU A 31 4.55 -5.35 -0.04
C GLU A 31 5.13 -5.65 1.35
N TYR A 32 4.95 -6.88 1.85
CA TYR A 32 5.52 -7.32 3.12
C TYR A 32 7.05 -7.20 3.16
N ILE A 33 7.74 -7.66 2.10
CA ILE A 33 9.20 -7.57 2.01
C ILE A 33 9.67 -6.10 1.99
N CYS A 34 8.94 -5.22 1.29
CA CYS A 34 9.23 -3.79 1.28
C CYS A 34 9.08 -3.16 2.68
N VAL A 35 7.99 -3.48 3.39
CA VAL A 35 7.74 -2.97 4.74
C VAL A 35 8.80 -3.45 5.72
N GLU A 36 9.16 -4.74 5.70
CA GLU A 36 10.23 -5.29 6.54
C GLU A 36 11.58 -4.60 6.27
N SER A 37 11.85 -4.24 5.03
CA SER A 37 13.06 -3.48 4.65
C SER A 37 13.05 -2.07 5.25
N ILE A 38 11.92 -1.37 5.21
CA ILE A 38 11.74 -0.04 5.82
C ILE A 38 11.88 -0.11 7.34
N VAL A 39 11.25 -1.11 7.98
CA VAL A 39 11.34 -1.33 9.43
C VAL A 39 12.78 -1.65 9.84
N SER A 40 13.48 -2.48 9.07
CA SER A 40 14.89 -2.81 9.35
C SER A 40 15.80 -1.59 9.20
N PHE A 41 15.60 -0.79 8.15
CA PHE A 41 16.35 0.44 7.92
C PHE A 41 16.13 1.47 9.05
N THR A 42 14.88 1.73 9.42
CA THR A 42 14.54 2.66 10.50
C THR A 42 15.06 2.16 11.86
N SER A 43 15.03 0.85 12.09
CA SER A 43 15.61 0.25 13.30
C SER A 43 17.13 0.41 13.36
N ALA A 44 17.83 0.36 12.22
CA ALA A 44 19.27 0.59 12.15
C ALA A 44 19.67 2.04 12.49
N CYS A 45 18.76 3.00 12.29
CA CYS A 45 18.95 4.40 12.70
C CYS A 45 18.71 4.62 14.20
N ALA A 46 18.25 3.62 14.95
CA ALA A 46 17.87 3.76 16.35
C ALA A 46 18.95 3.28 17.34
N THR A 47 19.08 4.01 18.45
CA THR A 47 19.99 3.70 19.57
C THR A 47 19.34 2.86 20.67
N SER A 48 18.02 2.66 20.63
CA SER A 48 17.28 1.82 21.58
C SER A 48 16.10 1.13 20.91
N LEU A 49 15.67 -0.01 21.46
CA LEU A 49 14.51 -0.76 20.98
C LEU A 49 13.22 0.07 21.02
N ALA A 50 13.03 0.87 22.09
CA ALA A 50 11.88 1.75 22.21
C ALA A 50 11.83 2.77 21.07
N MET A 51 12.97 3.41 20.78
CA MET A 51 13.07 4.38 19.68
C MET A 51 12.90 3.73 18.32
N GLY A 52 13.48 2.54 18.11
CA GLY A 52 13.31 1.77 16.87
C GLY A 52 11.84 1.44 16.58
N ASN A 53 11.11 0.94 17.59
CA ASN A 53 9.70 0.63 17.45
C ASN A 53 8.85 1.88 17.17
N SER A 54 9.12 3.00 17.86
CA SER A 54 8.39 4.26 17.62
C SER A 54 8.68 4.83 16.23
N LEU A 55 9.94 4.77 15.77
CA LEU A 55 10.34 5.29 14.46
C LEU A 55 9.75 4.43 13.33
N ALA A 56 9.91 3.11 13.42
CA ALA A 56 9.33 2.17 12.46
C ALA A 56 7.81 2.30 12.40
N GLY A 57 7.14 2.32 13.55
CA GLY A 57 5.69 2.50 13.64
C GLY A 57 5.23 3.85 13.06
N GLY A 58 5.99 4.92 13.32
CA GLY A 58 5.70 6.25 12.76
C GLY A 58 5.82 6.29 11.25
N VAL A 59 6.92 5.78 10.69
CA VAL A 59 7.16 5.77 9.23
C VAL A 59 6.14 4.88 8.52
N VAL A 60 5.94 3.65 9.00
CA VAL A 60 4.97 2.73 8.40
C VAL A 60 3.54 3.27 8.53
N GLY A 61 3.20 3.86 9.69
CA GLY A 61 1.90 4.49 9.92
C GLY A 61 1.62 5.64 8.96
N LEU A 62 2.60 6.52 8.72
CA LEU A 62 2.48 7.61 7.75
C LEU A 62 2.25 7.06 6.33
N LEU A 63 3.06 6.11 5.89
CA LEU A 63 2.93 5.51 4.55
C LEU A 63 1.60 4.77 4.37
N ALA A 64 1.07 4.15 5.42
CA ALA A 64 -0.22 3.48 5.42
C ALA A 64 -1.42 4.45 5.30
N VAL A 65 -1.29 5.69 5.75
CA VAL A 65 -2.33 6.73 5.54
C VAL A 65 -2.39 7.15 4.08
N PHE A 66 -1.23 7.28 3.43
CA PHE A 66 -1.10 7.64 2.02
C PHE A 66 -1.10 6.41 1.09
N ASN A 67 -1.98 5.43 1.35
CA ASN A 67 -2.11 4.20 0.55
C ASN A 67 -3.06 4.33 -0.66
N GLY A 68 -3.60 5.53 -0.90
CA GLY A 68 -4.56 5.80 -1.97
C GLY A 68 -6.02 5.46 -1.64
N TRP A 69 -6.30 4.75 -0.54
CA TRP A 69 -7.66 4.50 -0.04
C TRP A 69 -8.02 5.43 1.13
N SER A 70 -7.15 5.50 2.14
CA SER A 70 -7.44 6.20 3.41
C SER A 70 -7.42 7.72 3.24
N ALA A 71 -6.36 8.24 2.62
CA ALA A 71 -6.27 9.64 2.22
C ALA A 71 -6.66 9.74 0.74
N ASN A 72 -7.72 10.49 0.45
CA ASN A 72 -8.10 10.79 -0.92
C ASN A 72 -7.00 11.64 -1.56
N THR A 73 -6.39 11.15 -2.64
CA THR A 73 -5.30 11.88 -3.28
C THR A 73 -5.79 13.19 -3.91
N SER A 74 -7.04 13.27 -4.37
CA SER A 74 -7.62 14.50 -4.95
C SER A 74 -7.74 15.64 -3.93
N SER A 75 -7.92 15.28 -2.65
CA SER A 75 -8.10 16.23 -1.55
C SER A 75 -6.79 16.48 -0.80
N THR A 76 -5.71 15.78 -1.16
CA THR A 76 -4.42 15.91 -0.51
C THR A 76 -3.69 17.15 -1.07
N PRO A 77 -3.28 18.11 -0.21
CA PRO A 77 -2.52 19.26 -0.66
C PRO A 77 -1.26 18.86 -1.44
N GLY A 78 -1.03 19.48 -2.61
CA GLY A 78 0.05 19.10 -3.52
C GLY A 78 1.45 19.06 -2.89
N TYR A 79 1.70 19.88 -1.86
CA TYR A 79 2.99 19.89 -1.16
C TYR A 79 3.27 18.64 -0.29
N ILE A 80 2.25 17.85 0.06
CA ILE A 80 2.40 16.54 0.75
C ILE A 80 2.01 15.33 -0.12
N ALA A 81 1.45 15.56 -1.31
CA ALA A 81 1.02 14.49 -2.21
C ALA A 81 2.16 13.53 -2.58
N TRP A 82 3.41 14.00 -2.60
CA TRP A 82 4.56 13.17 -2.95
C TRP A 82 4.83 11.99 -1.98
N ILE A 83 4.30 12.04 -0.75
CA ILE A 83 4.50 11.00 0.27
C ILE A 83 3.88 9.66 -0.15
N GLN A 84 2.90 9.67 -1.06
CA GLN A 84 2.30 8.45 -1.58
C GLN A 84 3.26 7.63 -2.47
N TYR A 85 4.21 8.27 -3.16
CA TYR A 85 5.10 7.60 -4.10
C TYR A 85 6.12 6.64 -3.46
N PRO A 86 6.73 6.93 -2.30
CA PRO A 86 7.56 5.92 -1.62
C PRO A 86 6.72 4.83 -0.93
N SER A 87 5.39 4.95 -0.87
CA SER A 87 4.55 4.02 -0.11
C SER A 87 4.34 2.70 -0.87
N PRO A 88 4.81 1.55 -0.33
CA PRO A 88 4.52 0.26 -0.94
C PRO A 88 3.01 -0.08 -0.89
N PHE A 89 2.29 0.47 0.09
CA PHE A 89 0.84 0.30 0.25
C PHE A 89 0.05 0.92 -0.90
N TYR A 90 0.52 2.06 -1.43
CA TYR A 90 -0.12 2.74 -2.57
C TYR A 90 -0.13 1.85 -3.81
N TYR A 91 1.03 1.29 -4.16
CA TYR A 91 1.16 0.41 -5.32
C TYR A 91 0.47 -0.94 -5.11
N GLY A 92 0.56 -1.52 -3.91
CA GLY A 92 -0.11 -2.77 -3.57
C GLY A 92 -1.62 -2.67 -3.74
N PHE A 93 -2.23 -1.60 -3.22
CA PHE A 93 -3.66 -1.34 -3.36
C PHE A 93 -4.06 -1.16 -4.82
N GLN A 94 -3.37 -0.29 -5.57
CA GLN A 94 -3.67 -0.05 -6.98
C GLN A 94 -3.58 -1.32 -7.83
N ALA A 95 -2.53 -2.13 -7.63
CA ALA A 95 -2.35 -3.38 -8.37
C ALA A 95 -3.50 -4.37 -8.11
N ILE A 96 -3.92 -4.52 -6.86
CA ILE A 96 -5.04 -5.40 -6.49
C ILE A 96 -6.35 -4.90 -7.12
N VAL A 97 -6.62 -3.61 -7.03
CA VAL A 97 -7.87 -3.02 -7.55
C VAL A 97 -7.98 -3.18 -9.07
N VAL A 98 -6.91 -2.90 -9.82
CA VAL A 98 -6.89 -3.08 -11.28
C VAL A 98 -7.09 -4.54 -11.68
N HIS A 99 -6.61 -5.49 -10.88
CA HIS A 99 -6.76 -6.91 -11.19
C HIS A 99 -8.11 -7.50 -10.75
N LEU A 100 -8.75 -6.91 -9.74
CA LEU A 100 -9.97 -7.42 -9.15
C LEU A 100 -11.23 -6.84 -9.81
N TYR A 101 -11.19 -5.55 -10.18
CA TYR A 101 -12.33 -4.82 -10.70
C TYR A 101 -12.28 -4.63 -12.22
N ASP A 102 -13.46 -4.49 -12.82
CA ASP A 102 -13.64 -4.36 -14.27
C ASP A 102 -12.99 -3.07 -14.83
N ASP A 103 -12.73 -3.03 -16.13
CA ASP A 103 -11.98 -1.97 -16.82
C ASP A 103 -12.54 -0.56 -16.54
N THR A 104 -13.85 -0.44 -16.28
CA THR A 104 -14.50 0.83 -15.95
C THR A 104 -14.04 1.37 -14.60
N VAL A 105 -13.95 0.49 -13.62
CA VAL A 105 -13.50 0.78 -12.26
C VAL A 105 -11.98 0.92 -12.24
N ALA A 106 -11.26 -0.01 -12.88
CA ALA A 106 -9.82 0.07 -13.05
C ALA A 106 -9.40 1.37 -13.74
N LYS A 107 -10.17 1.89 -14.72
CA LYS A 107 -9.94 3.20 -15.34
C LYS A 107 -10.18 4.37 -14.39
N GLN A 108 -11.13 4.32 -13.45
CA GLN A 108 -11.24 5.36 -12.42
C GLN A 108 -10.01 5.38 -11.51
N PHE A 109 -9.42 4.22 -11.24
CA PHE A 109 -8.19 4.09 -10.44
C PHE A 109 -6.90 4.33 -11.25
N ALA A 110 -6.89 4.08 -12.56
CA ALA A 110 -5.73 4.16 -13.45
C ALA A 110 -5.66 5.43 -14.32
N LEU A 111 -6.77 6.12 -14.61
CA LEU A 111 -6.80 7.28 -15.53
C LEU A 111 -6.53 8.64 -14.88
N ASN A 112 -6.21 8.70 -13.59
CA ASN A 112 -5.56 9.90 -13.02
C ASN A 112 -4.03 9.72 -12.91
N THR A 113 -3.44 8.82 -13.70
CA THR A 113 -1.97 8.68 -13.80
C THR A 113 -1.36 9.62 -14.84
N ASP A 114 -1.80 10.88 -14.87
CA ASP A 114 -1.00 11.91 -15.55
C ASP A 114 0.20 12.21 -14.67
N TRP A 115 1.33 11.59 -15.01
CA TRP A 115 2.65 11.67 -14.35
C TRP A 115 3.25 13.09 -14.30
N GLY A 116 2.47 14.13 -14.57
CA GLY A 116 2.84 15.54 -14.50
C GLY A 116 1.82 16.44 -13.78
N ASP A 117 0.65 15.93 -13.37
CA ASP A 117 -0.42 16.75 -12.80
C ASP A 117 -0.99 16.12 -11.51
N TRP A 118 -0.10 15.77 -10.56
CA TRP A 118 -0.37 15.28 -9.19
C TRP A 118 -1.58 14.34 -8.99
N GLY A 119 -1.94 13.60 -10.03
CA GLY A 119 -3.07 12.70 -10.03
C GLY A 119 -2.71 11.47 -9.22
N GLY A 120 -3.34 11.36 -8.07
CA GLY A 120 -3.65 10.05 -7.55
C GLY A 120 -5.15 9.90 -7.40
N LEU A 121 -5.48 8.80 -6.76
CA LEU A 121 -6.80 8.28 -6.55
C LEU A 121 -7.85 9.35 -6.20
N VAL A 122 -8.80 9.57 -7.12
CA VAL A 122 -10.04 10.31 -6.85
C VAL A 122 -11.12 9.26 -6.58
N ILE A 123 -11.35 8.95 -5.31
CA ILE A 123 -12.57 8.23 -4.91
C ILE A 123 -13.66 9.29 -4.86
N CYS A 124 -14.53 9.32 -5.86
CA CYS A 124 -15.80 10.03 -5.78
C CYS A 124 -16.77 9.28 -4.85
#